data_AF-A0A3B8IUU3-F1
#
_entry.id   AF-A0A3B8IUU3-F1
#
_cell.length_a   1.000
_cell.length_b   1.000
_cell.length_c   1.000
_cell.angle_alpha   90.00
_cell.angle_beta   90.00
_cell.angle_gamma   90.00
#
_symmetry.space_group_name_H-M   'P 1'
#
loop_
_entity.id
_entity.type
_entity.pdbx_description
1 polymer ?
#
loop_
_entity_poly.entity_id
_entity_poly.type
_entity_poly.pdbx_seq_one_letter_code
_entity_poly.pdbx_strand_id
1 'polypeptide(L)' 'MEKDLLLVQYDCKTDVDDLHSVAAFRSLLAHPAYQNLNYHAVAGTYGTQDGLYVPPNALLALAFDTEWSDAHAEREEA' A
#
# COMPACT_ATOMS: atom_id res chain seq x y z
N MET A 1 -20.18 2.31 -6.43
CA MET A 1 -19.28 2.55 -5.29
C MET A 1 -19.43 1.52 -4.18
N GLU A 2 -20.62 1.19 -3.67
CA GLU A 2 -20.76 0.14 -2.61
C GLU A 2 -20.17 -1.25 -2.97
N LYS A 3 -19.91 -1.53 -4.25
CA LYS A 3 -19.32 -2.79 -4.74
C LYS A 3 -17.91 -2.64 -5.28
N ASP A 4 -17.41 -1.41 -5.39
CA ASP A 4 -16.12 -1.14 -6.00
C ASP A 4 -15.05 -1.17 -4.90
N LEU A 5 -13.93 -1.83 -5.17
CA LEU A 5 -12.77 -1.89 -4.28
C LEU A 5 -11.56 -1.35 -5.04
N LEU A 6 -10.88 -0.37 -4.48
CA LEU A 6 -9.57 0.07 -4.95
C LEU A 6 -8.48 -0.73 -4.24
N LEU A 7 -7.88 -1.69 -4.93
CA LEU A 7 -6.68 -2.38 -4.45
C LEU A 7 -5.44 -1.58 -4.89
N VAL A 8 -4.68 -1.08 -3.92
CA VAL A 8 -3.48 -0.27 -4.19
C VAL A 8 -2.24 -1.11 -3.98
N GLN A 9 -1.49 -1.35 -5.05
CA GLN A 9 -0.35 -2.24 -5.09
C GLN A 9 0.94 -1.41 -5.02
N TYR A 10 1.78 -1.66 -4.02
CA TYR A 10 3.09 -1.03 -3.85
C TYR A 10 4.17 -2.09 -3.88
N ASP A 11 5.14 -1.95 -4.77
CA ASP A 11 6.29 -2.84 -4.90
C ASP A 11 7.36 -2.58 -3.82
N CYS A 12 7.54 -1.31 -3.40
CA CYS A 12 8.56 -0.85 -2.45
C CYS A 12 9.99 -1.31 -2.80
N LYS A 13 10.28 -1.44 -4.10
CA LYS A 13 11.58 -1.72 -4.71
C LYS A 13 11.87 -0.76 -5.86
N THR A 14 13.03 -0.13 -5.96
CA THR A 14 14.20 -0.12 -5.06
C THR A 14 14.42 1.27 -4.45
N ASP A 15 13.79 2.27 -5.05
CA ASP A 15 13.70 3.64 -4.57
C ASP A 15 12.44 3.86 -3.72
N VAL A 16 12.22 5.11 -3.34
CA VAL A 16 11.27 5.50 -2.29
C VAL A 16 9.98 6.10 -2.85
N ASP A 17 9.74 5.97 -4.16
CA ASP A 17 8.60 6.55 -4.85
C ASP A 17 7.26 5.94 -4.41
N ASP A 18 7.23 4.64 -4.13
CA ASP A 18 6.06 3.98 -3.53
C ASP A 18 5.76 4.50 -2.11
N LEU A 19 6.78 4.76 -1.30
CA LEU A 19 6.59 5.36 0.04
C LEU A 19 6.02 6.77 -0.09
N HIS A 20 6.49 7.56 -1.07
CA HIS A 20 5.90 8.85 -1.37
C HIS A 20 4.43 8.71 -1.82
N SER A 21 4.13 7.70 -2.64
CA SER A 21 2.77 7.42 -3.12
C SER A 21 1.83 7.01 -1.98
N VAL A 22 2.29 6.20 -1.03
CA VAL A 22 1.56 5.86 0.20
C VAL A 22 1.21 7.12 0.99
N ALA A 23 2.19 8.00 1.24
CA ALA A 23 1.97 9.24 1.98
C ALA A 23 1.02 10.20 1.24
N ALA A 24 1.14 10.30 -0.08
CA ALA A 24 0.25 11.10 -0.92
C ALA A 24 -1.18 10.53 -0.90
N PHE A 25 -1.34 9.21 -1.05
CA PHE A 25 -2.65 8.56 -1.02
C PHE A 25 -3.32 8.76 0.33
N ARG A 26 -2.59 8.63 1.45
CA ARG A 26 -3.13 8.94 2.77
C ARG A 26 -3.61 10.39 2.88
N SER A 27 -2.86 11.33 2.30
CA SER A 27 -3.25 12.75 2.27
C SER A 27 -4.55 12.96 1.47
N LEU A 28 -4.76 12.23 0.37
CA LEU A 28 -6.01 12.24 -0.38
C LEU A 28 -7.17 11.66 0.44
N LEU A 29 -6.95 10.53 1.12
CA LEU A 29 -7.97 9.89 1.97
C LEU A 29 -8.44 10.78 3.14
N ALA A 30 -7.62 11.73 3.58
CA ALA A 30 -8.01 12.71 4.59
C ALA A 30 -8.98 13.79 4.06
N HIS A 31 -9.11 13.93 2.73
CA HIS A 31 -10.00 14.92 2.12
C HIS A 31 -11.45 14.39 2.04
N PRO A 32 -12.49 15.19 2.40
CA PRO A 32 -13.88 14.72 2.49
C PRO A 32 -14.45 14.07 1.23
N ALA A 33 -13.96 14.48 0.05
CA ALA A 33 -14.36 13.89 -1.23
C ALA A 33 -14.07 12.38 -1.33
N TYR A 34 -13.14 11.85 -0.53
CA TYR A 34 -12.70 10.45 -0.57
C TYR A 34 -13.10 9.65 0.68
N GLN A 35 -13.91 10.22 1.59
CA GLN A 35 -14.26 9.58 2.87
C GLN A 35 -14.98 8.22 2.73
N ASN A 36 -15.61 7.97 1.58
CA ASN A 36 -16.37 6.75 1.29
C ASN A 36 -15.64 5.82 0.31
N LEU A 37 -14.35 6.06 0.04
CA LEU A 37 -13.57 5.20 -0.83
C LEU A 37 -13.29 3.88 -0.11
N ASN A 38 -13.72 2.77 -0.70
CA ASN A 38 -13.38 1.42 -0.25
C ASN A 38 -12.04 1.03 -0.89
N TYR A 39 -11.02 0.78 -0.06
CA TYR A 39 -9.67 0.47 -0.53
C TYR A 39 -8.98 -0.56 0.36
N HIS A 40 -7.96 -1.21 -0.18
CA HIS A 40 -7.02 -2.03 0.59
C HIS A 40 -5.62 -1.84 -0.02
N ALA A 41 -4.61 -1.61 0.80
CA ALA A 41 -3.24 -1.48 0.32
C ALA A 41 -2.49 -2.81 0.41
N VAL A 42 -1.54 -3.05 -0.49
CA VAL A 42 -0.68 -4.24 -0.44
C VAL A 42 0.75 -3.82 -0.68
N ALA A 43 1.63 -4.13 0.26
CA ALA A 43 3.07 -3.97 0.10
C ALA A 43 3.69 -5.23 -0.52
N GLY A 44 4.80 -5.06 -1.24
CA GLY A 44 5.58 -6.16 -1.77
C GLY A 44 5.11 -6.71 -3.11
N THR A 45 4.37 -5.94 -3.90
CA THR A 45 3.84 -6.37 -5.21
C THR A 45 4.86 -6.32 -6.35
N TYR A 46 6.08 -6.80 -6.10
CA TYR A 46 7.22 -6.74 -7.04
C TYR A 46 7.50 -8.04 -7.82
N GLY A 47 6.72 -9.11 -7.59
CA GLY A 47 6.89 -10.40 -8.29
C GLY A 47 8.29 -11.02 -8.13
N THR A 48 9.05 -11.12 -9.22
CA THR A 48 10.42 -11.70 -9.26
C THR A 48 11.52 -10.65 -9.44
N GLN A 49 11.24 -9.36 -9.18
CA GLN A 49 12.20 -8.28 -9.34
C GLN A 49 13.35 -8.35 -8.33
N ASP A 50 14.57 -8.12 -8.81
CA ASP A 50 15.78 -7.97 -8.00
C ASP A 50 15.91 -6.56 -7.41
N GLY A 51 16.79 -6.37 -6.43
CA GLY A 51 17.03 -5.07 -5.79
C GLY A 51 16.62 -5.02 -4.32
N LEU A 52 17.01 -3.93 -3.66
CA LEU A 52 16.74 -3.72 -2.23
C LEU A 52 15.26 -3.41 -2.01
N TYR A 53 14.66 -4.12 -1.07
CA TYR A 53 13.34 -3.79 -0.57
C TYR A 53 13.46 -2.68 0.46
N VAL A 54 12.65 -1.63 0.30
CA VAL A 54 12.56 -0.51 1.25
C VAL A 54 11.41 -0.81 2.22
N PRO A 55 11.68 -1.16 3.49
CA PRO A 55 10.63 -1.64 4.40
C PRO A 55 9.57 -0.56 4.67
N PRO A 56 8.31 -0.75 4.23
CA PRO A 56 7.31 0.30 4.27
C PRO A 56 6.36 0.15 5.48
N ASN A 57 6.50 -0.92 6.28
CA ASN A 57 5.55 -1.34 7.32
C ASN A 57 5.20 -0.24 8.32
N ALA A 58 6.18 0.52 8.81
CA ALA A 58 5.93 1.60 9.76
C ALA A 58 5.08 2.72 9.15
N LEU A 59 5.27 2.99 7.85
CA LEU A 59 4.49 3.98 7.10
C LEU A 59 3.09 3.44 6.79
N LEU A 60 2.94 2.19 6.34
CA LEU A 60 1.64 1.61 6.04
C LEU A 60 0.78 1.46 7.31
N ALA A 61 1.36 1.04 8.44
CA ALA A 61 0.66 1.00 9.71
C ALA A 61 0.18 2.41 10.13
N LEU A 62 0.99 3.45 9.91
CA LEU A 62 0.58 4.83 10.17
C LEU A 62 -0.49 5.32 9.19
N ALA A 63 -0.44 4.90 7.93
CA ALA A 63 -1.32 5.37 6.87
C ALA A 63 -2.69 4.68 6.88
N PHE A 64 -2.72 3.36 7.04
CA PHE A 64 -3.89 2.52 6.75
C PHE A 64 -4.38 1.70 7.94
N ASP A 65 -3.71 1.77 9.10
CA ASP A 65 -4.03 0.97 10.29
C ASP A 65 -4.05 -0.54 9.95
N THR A 66 -5.25 -1.12 9.77
CA THR A 66 -5.44 -2.53 9.39
C THR A 66 -5.82 -2.75 7.92
N GLU A 67 -6.07 -1.69 7.14
CA GLU A 67 -6.52 -1.77 5.73
C GLU A 67 -5.34 -1.98 4.75
N TRP A 68 -4.44 -2.91 5.10
CA TRP A 68 -3.32 -3.30 4.27
C TRP A 68 -2.80 -4.72 4.55
N SER A 69 -2.06 -5.29 3.60
CA SER A 69 -1.39 -6.59 3.71
C SER A 69 0.08 -6.53 3.31
N ASP A 70 0.90 -7.42 3.87
CA ASP A 70 2.34 -7.49 3.61
C ASP A 70 2.66 -8.71 2.74
N ALA A 71 2.47 -8.58 1.42
CA ALA A 71 2.80 -9.66 0.48
C ALA A 71 4.32 -9.88 0.33
N HIS A 72 5.18 -8.99 0.85
CA HIS A 72 6.61 -9.24 0.94
C HIS A 72 6.91 -10.30 2.01
N ALA A 73 6.33 -10.13 3.21
CA ALA A 73 6.52 -11.06 4.32
C ALA A 73 5.68 -12.34 4.18
N GLU A 74 4.47 -12.26 3.61
CA GLU A 74 3.47 -13.33 3.56
C GLU A 74 3.43 -14.03 2.19
N ARG A 75 4.51 -13.94 1.41
CA ARG A 75 4.56 -14.40 0.01
C ARG A 75 4.28 -15.90 -0.16
N GLU A 76 4.55 -16.71 0.87
CA GLU A 76 4.30 -18.17 0.86
C GLU A 76 2.92 -18.56 1.40
N GLU A 77 2.14 -17.61 1.94
CA GLU A 77 0.79 -17.85 2.46
C GLU A 77 -0.31 -17.61 1.42
N ALA A 78 0.07 -17.20 0.20
CA ALA A 78 -0.82 -16.84 -0.91
C ALA A 78 -1.09 -18.00 -1.90
#